data_AF-A0A1F6KA93-F1
#
_entry.id   AF-A0A1F6KA93-F1
#
_cell.length_a   1.000
_cell.length_b   1.000
_cell.length_c   1.000
_cell.angle_alpha   90.00
_cell.angle_beta   90.00
_cell.angle_gamma   90.00
#
_symmetry.space_group_name_H-M   'P 1'
#
loop_
_entity.id
_entity.type
_entity.pdbx_description
1 polymer ?
#
loop_
_entity_poly.entity_id
_entity_poly.type
_entity_poly.pdbx_seq_one_letter_code
_entity_poly.pdbx_strand_id
1 'polypeptide(L)'
;MGITKDVLENSVNRLTVNSKDKSIPTVNSNSGRVYPYLDGEDTTSEGVAIKLAEDLDDMKSLGYYQILAKETNPQILLDILNYTLETDKLGKIRTTKAIYFMFMLKIRGIRTKFKKEK
;
A
#
# COMPACT_ATOMS: atom_id res chain seq x y z
N MET A 1 28.64 -21.40 44.38
CA MET A 1 28.02 -21.80 43.09
C MET A 1 26.61 -21.23 43.10
N GLY A 2 26.13 -20.35 42.23
CA GLY A 2 26.63 -19.77 41.00
C GLY A 2 25.41 -19.14 40.32
N ILE A 3 25.33 -17.81 40.40
CA ILE A 3 24.65 -16.80 39.54
C ILE A 3 23.15 -16.92 39.23
N THR A 4 22.55 -15.75 39.37
CA THR A 4 21.18 -15.26 39.23
C THR A 4 20.54 -15.48 37.85
N LYS A 5 19.22 -15.65 37.82
CA LYS A 5 18.40 -15.33 36.66
C LYS A 5 17.69 -14.02 36.93
N ASP A 6 18.39 -12.97 36.55
CA ASP A 6 17.92 -11.60 36.51
C ASP A 6 16.77 -11.42 35.50
N VAL A 7 15.81 -10.61 35.94
CA VAL A 7 15.12 -9.57 35.17
C VAL A 7 14.13 -10.03 34.09
N LEU A 8 12.85 -9.89 34.43
CA LEU A 8 11.95 -9.16 33.54
C LEU A 8 11.03 -8.27 34.38
N GLU A 9 11.59 -7.16 34.85
CA GLU A 9 10.82 -5.95 35.03
C GLU A 9 10.30 -5.54 33.63
N ASN A 10 9.03 -5.14 33.52
CA ASN A 10 8.71 -3.72 33.60
C ASN A 10 7.30 -3.44 33.04
N SER A 11 6.55 -2.67 33.84
CA SER A 11 5.54 -1.70 33.41
C SER A 11 4.27 -2.20 32.70
N VAL A 12 3.28 -2.60 33.51
CA VAL A 12 1.87 -2.41 33.16
C VAL A 12 1.53 -0.94 33.42
N ASN A 13 1.97 -0.04 32.54
CA ASN A 13 1.51 1.35 32.57
C ASN A 13 0.08 1.42 32.01
N ARG A 14 -0.86 1.57 32.95
CA ARG A 14 -2.21 2.08 32.68
C ARG A 14 -2.10 3.45 32.00
N LEU A 15 -2.67 3.56 30.81
CA LEU A 15 -3.28 4.80 30.35
C LEU A 15 -4.75 4.52 30.04
N THR A 16 -5.60 4.98 30.94
CA THR A 16 -7.02 5.19 30.69
C THR A 16 -7.18 6.13 29.50
N VAL A 17 -7.80 5.66 28.42
CA VAL A 17 -8.31 6.52 27.35
C VAL A 17 -9.83 6.48 27.36
N ASN A 18 -10.40 7.43 28.08
CA ASN A 18 -11.78 7.84 27.84
C ASN A 18 -11.74 8.84 26.68
N SER A 19 -12.28 8.47 25.53
CA SER A 19 -12.81 9.42 24.54
C SER A 19 -13.69 8.67 23.55
N LYS A 20 -14.96 9.06 23.53
CA LYS A 20 -15.90 8.79 22.45
C LYS A 20 -15.26 9.22 21.14
N ASP A 21 -14.99 8.29 20.23
CA ASP A 21 -15.18 8.55 18.80
C ASP A 21 -14.99 7.28 17.97
N LYS A 22 -15.85 7.16 16.95
CA LYS A 22 -15.88 6.18 15.86
C LYS A 22 -14.84 5.06 15.90
N SER A 23 -15.31 3.85 16.13
CA SER A 23 -14.60 2.60 15.86
C SER A 23 -14.16 2.53 14.39
N ILE A 24 -12.95 3.01 14.11
CA ILE A 24 -12.20 2.60 12.93
C ILE A 24 -11.82 1.14 13.18
N PRO A 25 -12.14 0.19 12.29
CA PRO A 25 -11.63 -1.16 12.43
C PRO A 25 -10.10 -1.09 12.28
N THR A 26 -9.39 -1.27 13.40
CA THR A 26 -7.96 -1.54 13.43
C THR A 26 -7.72 -2.83 12.66
N VAL A 27 -7.41 -2.71 11.37
CA VAL A 27 -6.96 -3.84 10.57
C VAL A 27 -5.60 -4.23 11.10
N ASN A 28 -5.61 -5.29 11.92
CA ASN A 28 -4.44 -5.99 12.41
C ASN A 28 -3.54 -6.32 11.21
N SER A 29 -2.50 -5.51 11.02
CA SER A 29 -1.56 -5.62 9.90
C SER A 29 -0.55 -6.73 10.20
N ASN A 30 -1.07 -7.95 10.36
CA ASN A 30 -0.30 -9.18 10.39
C ASN A 30 -0.80 -10.06 9.24
N SER A 31 -0.44 -9.68 8.03
CA SER A 31 -0.39 -10.63 6.92
C SER A 31 0.86 -10.34 6.11
N GLY A 32 1.95 -10.98 6.51
CA GLY A 32 3.16 -11.11 5.69
C GLY A 32 2.84 -11.94 4.45
N ARG A 33 2.13 -11.33 3.50
CA ARG A 33 2.10 -11.79 2.12
C ARG A 33 3.32 -11.19 1.43
N VAL A 34 4.45 -11.87 1.59
CA VAL A 34 5.60 -11.66 0.72
C VAL A 34 5.19 -12.25 -0.62
N TYR A 35 4.74 -11.41 -1.55
CA TYR A 35 4.52 -11.84 -2.92
C TYR A 35 5.90 -12.12 -3.53
N PRO A 36 6.13 -13.30 -4.13
CA PRO A 36 7.41 -13.61 -4.75
C PRO A 36 7.67 -12.59 -5.87
N TYR A 37 8.86 -11.99 -5.80
CA TYR A 37 9.29 -10.90 -6.64
C TYR A 37 9.31 -11.31 -8.12
N LEU A 38 8.97 -10.35 -8.96
CA LEU A 38 8.90 -10.45 -10.41
C LEU A 38 10.30 -10.69 -10.96
N ASP A 39 10.56 -11.92 -11.39
CA ASP A 39 11.77 -12.26 -12.12
C ASP A 39 11.59 -11.78 -13.56
N GLY A 40 12.12 -10.58 -13.86
CA GLY A 40 12.17 -10.01 -15.22
C GLY A 40 11.24 -8.84 -15.56
N GLU A 41 10.45 -8.29 -14.62
CA GLU A 41 9.74 -7.03 -14.88
C GLU A 41 10.67 -5.82 -14.71
N ASP A 42 10.56 -4.87 -15.64
CA ASP A 42 11.24 -3.58 -15.56
C ASP A 42 10.71 -2.79 -14.35
N THR A 43 11.50 -2.80 -13.27
CA THR A 43 11.20 -2.08 -12.02
C THR A 43 11.58 -0.60 -12.08
N THR A 44 12.01 -0.10 -13.24
CA THR A 44 12.17 1.34 -13.43
C THR A 44 10.84 2.05 -13.23
N SER A 45 10.90 3.29 -12.73
CA SER A 45 9.69 4.10 -12.54
C SER A 45 8.89 4.26 -13.84
N GLU A 46 9.54 4.23 -15.00
CA GLU A 46 8.89 4.28 -16.31
C GLU A 46 8.17 2.97 -16.65
N GLY A 47 8.84 1.82 -16.51
CA GLY A 47 8.22 0.52 -16.71
C GLY A 47 7.01 0.30 -15.80
N VAL A 48 7.14 0.66 -14.52
CA VAL A 48 6.04 0.59 -13.54
C VAL A 48 4.89 1.51 -13.92
N ALA A 49 5.16 2.72 -14.40
CA ALA A 49 4.12 3.65 -14.81
C ALA A 49 3.35 3.18 -16.04
N ILE A 50 4.05 2.63 -17.04
CA ILE A 50 3.43 2.05 -18.23
C ILE A 50 2.56 0.87 -17.83
N LYS A 51 3.11 -0.06 -17.04
CA LYS A 51 2.37 -1.23 -16.54
C LYS A 51 1.10 -0.83 -15.79
N LEU A 52 1.19 0.18 -14.90
CA LEU A 52 0.01 0.72 -14.21
C LEU A 52 -1.02 1.27 -15.19
N ALA A 53 -0.59 2.02 -16.20
CA ALA A 53 -1.48 2.66 -17.16
C ALA A 53 -2.19 1.63 -18.06
N GLU A 54 -1.46 0.59 -18.49
CA GLU A 54 -1.98 -0.51 -19.31
C GLU A 54 -2.93 -1.40 -18.50
N ASP A 55 -2.47 -1.96 -17.37
CA ASP A 55 -3.25 -2.92 -16.58
C ASP A 55 -4.48 -2.29 -15.93
N LEU A 56 -4.49 -0.97 -15.68
CA LEU A 56 -5.66 -0.25 -15.16
C LEU A 56 -6.59 0.28 -16.27
N ASP A 57 -6.28 0.06 -17.54
CA ASP A 57 -6.97 0.63 -18.71
C ASP A 57 -7.06 2.17 -18.66
N ASP A 58 -6.01 2.85 -18.21
CA ASP A 58 -5.98 4.31 -17.97
C ASP A 58 -4.75 5.01 -18.57
N MET A 59 -4.44 4.70 -19.84
CA MET A 59 -3.31 5.29 -20.58
C MET A 59 -3.30 6.83 -20.63
N LYS A 60 -4.47 7.47 -20.58
CA LYS A 60 -4.59 8.94 -20.50
C LYS A 60 -3.95 9.54 -19.24
N SER A 61 -3.76 8.73 -18.20
CA SER A 61 -3.15 9.11 -16.92
C SER A 61 -1.68 8.68 -16.80
N LEU A 62 -1.03 8.25 -17.88
CA LEU A 62 0.37 7.79 -17.86
C LEU A 62 1.31 8.79 -17.17
N GLY A 63 1.20 10.09 -17.47
CA GLY A 63 2.03 11.12 -16.83
C GLY A 63 1.83 11.21 -15.31
N TYR A 64 0.62 10.93 -14.81
CA TYR A 64 0.37 10.83 -13.38
C TYR A 64 1.08 9.60 -12.79
N TYR A 65 0.99 8.45 -13.44
CA TYR A 65 1.64 7.21 -12.98
C TYR A 65 3.16 7.33 -12.99
N GLN A 66 3.75 8.05 -13.94
CA GLN A 66 5.18 8.36 -13.96
C GLN A 66 5.62 9.11 -12.71
N ILE A 67 4.84 10.11 -12.28
CA ILE A 67 5.14 10.86 -11.04
C ILE A 67 4.95 9.94 -9.82
N LEU A 68 3.85 9.18 -9.78
CA LEU A 68 3.56 8.25 -8.69
C LEU A 68 4.68 7.21 -8.51
N ALA A 69 5.18 6.63 -9.60
CA ALA A 69 6.25 5.62 -9.60
C ALA A 69 7.65 6.19 -9.32
N LYS A 70 7.87 7.50 -9.51
CA LYS A 70 9.09 8.19 -9.06
C LYS A 70 9.06 8.48 -7.56
N GLU A 71 7.88 8.81 -7.04
CA GLU A 71 7.69 9.27 -5.65
C GLU A 71 7.39 8.13 -4.67
N THR A 72 7.05 6.94 -5.17
CA THR A 72 6.61 5.79 -4.37
C THR A 72 7.44 4.56 -4.70
N ASN A 73 7.69 3.72 -3.69
CA ASN A 73 8.35 2.43 -3.90
C ASN A 73 7.58 1.59 -4.93
N PRO A 74 8.22 1.17 -6.05
CA PRO A 74 7.60 0.36 -7.08
C PRO A 74 6.87 -0.87 -6.58
N GLN A 75 7.43 -1.60 -5.62
CA GLN A 75 6.84 -2.83 -5.11
C GLN A 75 5.48 -2.58 -4.48
N ILE A 76 5.32 -1.48 -3.75
CA ILE A 76 4.06 -1.12 -3.12
C ILE A 76 2.99 -0.85 -4.19
N LEU A 77 3.37 -0.17 -5.28
CA LEU A 77 2.45 0.11 -6.37
C LEU A 77 2.01 -1.16 -7.08
N LEU A 78 2.94 -2.08 -7.34
CA LEU A 78 2.67 -3.36 -7.99
C LEU A 78 1.83 -4.29 -7.11
N ASP A 79 2.06 -4.31 -5.79
CA ASP A 79 1.22 -5.07 -4.86
C ASP A 79 -0.25 -4.57 -4.87
N ILE A 80 -0.44 -3.25 -4.92
CA ILE A 80 -1.77 -2.63 -4.99
C ILE A 80 -2.42 -2.88 -6.36
N LEU A 81 -1.63 -2.85 -7.44
CA LEU A 81 -2.08 -3.19 -8.79
C LEU A 81 -2.57 -4.64 -8.83
N ASN A 82 -1.74 -5.59 -8.39
CA ASN A 82 -2.10 -7.02 -8.34
C ASN A 82 -3.37 -7.24 -7.52
N TYR A 83 -3.49 -6.61 -6.34
CA TYR A 83 -4.71 -6.68 -5.56
C TYR A 83 -5.94 -6.13 -6.30
N THR A 84 -5.77 -5.03 -7.03
CA THR A 84 -6.83 -4.43 -7.85
C THR A 84 -7.27 -5.38 -8.96
N LEU A 85 -6.33 -5.97 -9.71
CA LEU A 85 -6.62 -6.90 -10.79
C LEU A 85 -7.32 -8.17 -10.30
N GLU A 86 -6.84 -8.75 -9.19
CA GLU A 86 -7.51 -9.91 -8.59
C GLU A 86 -8.92 -9.57 -8.08
N THR A 87 -9.13 -8.37 -7.54
CA THR A 87 -10.46 -7.92 -7.10
C THR A 87 -11.40 -7.68 -8.29
N ASP A 88 -10.88 -7.18 -9.41
CA ASP A 88 -11.60 -7.00 -10.66
C ASP A 88 -12.04 -8.34 -11.28
N LYS A 89 -11.12 -9.31 -11.34
CA LYS A 89 -11.41 -10.68 -11.79
C LYS A 89 -12.52 -11.35 -10.99
N LEU A 90 -12.62 -11.04 -9.69
CA LEU A 90 -13.70 -11.52 -8.82
C LEU A 90 -15.04 -10.76 -8.99
N GLY A 91 -15.10 -9.76 -9.88
CA GLY A 91 -16.30 -8.93 -10.11
C GLY A 91 -16.67 -8.04 -8.93
N LYS A 92 -15.72 -7.73 -8.03
CA LYS A 92 -15.97 -6.99 -6.80
C LYS A 92 -15.79 -5.48 -6.94
N ILE A 93 -15.25 -5.01 -8.06
CA ILE A 93 -15.08 -3.58 -8.33
C ILE A 93 -16.35 -3.07 -9.02
N ARG A 94 -17.02 -2.09 -8.39
CA ARG A 94 -18.20 -1.40 -8.96
C ARG A 94 -17.85 -0.19 -9.82
N THR A 95 -16.59 0.22 -9.81
CA THR A 95 -16.04 1.38 -10.52
C THR A 95 -15.03 0.93 -11.57
N THR A 96 -14.25 1.84 -12.16
CA THR A 96 -13.08 1.43 -12.96
C THR A 96 -11.96 0.91 -12.06
N LYS A 97 -11.08 0.06 -12.62
CA LYS A 97 -9.85 -0.41 -11.96
C LYS A 97 -9.00 0.77 -11.47
N ALA A 98 -8.80 1.79 -12.30
CA ALA A 98 -8.06 3.00 -11.94
C ALA A 98 -8.63 3.72 -10.70
N ILE A 99 -9.96 3.90 -10.61
CA ILE A 99 -10.60 4.54 -9.44
C ILE A 99 -10.37 3.69 -8.19
N TYR A 100 -10.51 2.37 -8.31
CA TYR A 100 -10.29 1.46 -7.20
C TYR A 100 -8.83 1.45 -6.74
N PHE A 101 -7.88 1.42 -7.68
CA PHE A 101 -6.46 1.53 -7.40
C PHE A 101 -6.13 2.82 -6.63
N MET A 102 -6.66 3.96 -7.07
CA MET A 102 -6.51 5.25 -6.36
C MET A 102 -7.09 5.22 -4.94
N PHE A 103 -8.24 4.55 -4.77
CA PHE A 103 -8.83 4.34 -3.45
C PHE A 103 -7.91 3.49 -2.55
N MET A 104 -7.27 2.45 -3.08
CA MET A 104 -6.31 1.64 -2.36
C MET A 104 -5.04 2.41 -1.98
N LEU A 105 -4.52 3.28 -2.85
CA LEU A 105 -3.43 4.19 -2.51
C LEU A 105 -3.79 5.05 -1.28
N LYS A 106 -5.01 5.60 -1.27
CA LYS A 106 -5.52 6.40 -0.15
C LYS A 106 -5.63 5.59 1.14
N ILE A 107 -6.15 4.36 1.09
CA ILE A 107 -6.23 3.47 2.26
C ILE A 107 -4.83 3.19 2.84
N ARG A 108 -3.84 3.00 1.96
CA ARG A 108 -2.44 2.75 2.35
C ARG A 108 -1.68 4.02 2.79
N GLY A 109 -2.34 5.18 2.82
CA GLY A 109 -1.71 6.45 3.20
C GLY A 109 -0.71 6.98 2.17
N ILE A 110 -0.73 6.46 0.94
CA ILE A 110 0.18 6.90 -0.13
C ILE A 110 -0.29 8.25 -0.65
N ARG A 111 0.66 9.17 -0.77
CA ARG A 111 0.39 10.52 -1.23
C ARG A 111 0.11 10.50 -2.74
N THR A 112 -1.03 11.06 -3.13
CA THR A 112 -1.47 11.14 -4.54
C THR A 112 -1.54 12.57 -5.08
N LYS A 113 -1.15 13.56 -4.26
CA LYS A 113 -1.06 14.97 -4.64
C LYS A 113 0.39 15.41 -4.66
N PHE A 114 0.93 15.48 -5.86
CA PHE A 114 2.30 15.91 -6.13
C PHE A 114 2.31 17.41 -6.40
N LYS A 115 3.30 18.13 -5.87
CA LYS A 115 3.49 19.54 -6.23
C LYS A 115 3.94 19.57 -7.68
N LYS A 116 3.34 20.42 -8.51
CA LYS A 116 3.90 20.70 -9.85
C LYS A 116 5.29 21.29 -9.64
N GLU A 117 6.32 20.60 -10.13
CA GLU A 117 7.60 21.26 -10.38
C GLU A 117 7.34 22.38 -11.39
N LYS A 118 7.83 23.58 -11.08
CA LYS A 118 7.67 24.80 -11.87
C LYS A 118 8.80 24.90 -12.88
#